data_AF-A0A7M7NB89-F1
#
_entry.id   AF-A0A7M7NB89-F1
#
_cell.length_a   1.000
_cell.length_b   1.000
_cell.length_c   1.000
_cell.angle_alpha   90.00
_cell.angle_beta   90.00
_cell.angle_gamma   90.00
#
_symmetry.space_group_name_H-M   'P 1'
#
loop_
_entity.id
_entity.type
_entity.pdbx_description
1 polymer ?
#
loop_
_entity_poly.entity_id
_entity_poly.type
_entity_poly.pdbx_seq_one_letter_code
_entity_poly.pdbx_strand_id
1 'polypeptide(L)'
;MDIQHMRAILHFIGLLILITKFSNGQSVTLTGPSLIQQGTDTVYTCTGGAAPYTFIWEDLSVIPIVNIFINGKAVTNPSTHPKYVNFGVSENEGTSTMTITNTLVEDEGQYKCVELPVGTGNIDGAELTVEVKSIRNLSVKTITESNIDVFEAICEALGGRPDETITWMLDDGPSPCDDTNVTYPAAGEGLSSKRSVCTFQATSENIGQTLKCVISGHQVYDLNGEKTTTLNIQRSPTTDIRVGFQFLEPNLTVSCDIADPTQPIPSIMNYYIYSDGTLIHQSPTGDNDVEVPCSEFDLYTEFTCVAGNYLGNTTSDPARYDPTNRTLCTCVPTGLSSGASAAIAVLATLLVASVIINIIQFIMLRRQKTRPELPVNDSMTWMKDCMRLHWTCDIEPCSDMQRSYNASISYTLNDGRI
;
A
#
# COMPACT_ATOMS: atom_id res chain seq x y z
N MET A 1 33.33 -7.39 -15.05
CA MET A 1 34.31 -6.95 -14.03
C MET A 1 34.31 -5.44 -14.09
N ASP A 2 34.04 -4.78 -12.97
CA ASP A 2 33.28 -3.53 -12.95
C ASP A 2 34.17 -2.29 -12.71
N ILE A 3 33.80 -1.16 -13.34
CA ILE A 3 34.47 0.15 -13.25
C ILE A 3 33.53 1.22 -12.65
N GLN A 4 32.29 0.87 -12.29
CA GLN A 4 31.27 1.77 -11.71
C GLN A 4 31.12 1.66 -10.18
N HIS A 5 32.16 1.19 -9.46
CA HIS A 5 32.11 0.98 -8.00
C HIS A 5 33.23 1.67 -7.20
N MET A 6 33.64 2.88 -7.63
CA MET A 6 34.62 3.69 -6.90
C MET A 6 34.38 5.21 -7.00
N ARG A 7 33.12 5.64 -6.88
CA ARG A 7 32.73 7.06 -6.74
C ARG A 7 31.65 7.35 -5.68
N ALA A 8 31.44 6.42 -4.74
CA ALA A 8 30.77 6.71 -3.48
C ALA A 8 31.82 7.07 -2.41
N ILE A 9 31.44 7.90 -1.43
CA ILE A 9 32.32 8.46 -0.37
C ILE A 9 33.31 9.55 -0.86
N LEU A 10 32.81 10.64 -1.48
CA LEU A 10 33.54 11.94 -1.45
C LEU A 10 32.70 13.22 -1.67
N HIS A 11 31.41 13.24 -1.35
CA HIS A 11 30.58 14.46 -1.42
C HIS A 11 29.66 14.62 -0.21
N PHE A 12 30.26 14.86 0.95
CA PHE A 12 29.61 15.51 2.09
C PHE A 12 30.62 16.43 2.79
N ILE A 13 31.06 17.44 2.05
CA ILE A 13 31.82 18.58 2.58
C ILE A 13 31.04 19.82 2.13
N GLY A 14 30.23 20.36 3.03
CA GLY A 14 29.70 21.71 2.86
C GLY A 14 30.86 22.68 2.71
N LEU A 15 30.72 23.66 1.81
CA LEU A 15 31.80 24.58 1.45
C LEU A 15 32.27 25.38 2.68
N LEU A 16 33.39 24.96 3.27
CA LEU A 16 33.96 25.61 4.44
C LEU A 16 34.63 26.92 4.03
N ILE A 17 33.90 28.04 4.14
CA ILE A 17 34.43 29.37 3.78
C ILE A 17 35.40 29.84 4.86
N LEU A 18 36.69 29.56 4.66
CA LEU A 18 37.80 30.08 5.48
C LEU A 18 38.03 31.57 5.20
N ILE A 19 37.47 32.46 6.02
CA ILE A 19 37.81 33.88 6.02
C ILE A 19 39.05 34.12 6.90
N THR A 20 40.25 33.88 6.35
CA THR A 20 41.51 34.18 7.05
C THR A 20 42.08 35.53 6.64
N LYS A 21 41.83 36.58 7.44
CA LYS A 21 42.58 37.86 7.36
C LYS A 21 43.71 37.85 8.38
N PHE A 22 44.95 37.66 7.90
CA PHE A 22 46.14 37.83 8.74
C PHE A 22 46.39 39.32 9.04
N SER A 23 46.35 39.68 10.32
CA SER A 23 46.97 40.91 10.85
C SER A 23 47.69 40.55 12.15
N ASN A 24 48.71 41.31 12.55
CA ASN A 24 49.60 40.96 13.67
C ASN A 24 48.96 41.20 15.05
N GLY A 25 47.94 40.41 15.37
CA GLY A 25 47.24 40.33 16.64
C GLY A 25 46.33 39.10 16.59
N GLN A 26 46.20 38.40 17.72
CA GLN A 26 45.54 37.09 17.82
C GLN A 26 44.13 37.13 17.19
N SER A 27 43.95 36.42 16.08
CA SER A 27 42.72 36.45 15.28
C SER A 27 41.81 35.29 15.67
N VAL A 28 40.73 35.62 16.37
CA VAL A 28 39.61 34.69 16.58
C VAL A 28 39.03 34.29 15.22
N THR A 29 38.73 33.00 15.03
CA THR A 29 38.06 32.52 13.81
C THR A 29 36.75 31.82 14.15
N LEU A 30 35.69 32.21 13.43
CA LEU A 30 34.36 31.61 13.49
C LEU A 30 34.17 30.71 12.26
N THR A 31 33.66 29.50 12.47
CA THR A 31 33.41 28.51 11.43
C THR A 31 32.10 27.79 11.70
N GLY A 32 31.21 27.73 10.72
CA GLY A 32 29.94 27.00 10.77
C GLY A 32 29.29 26.99 9.38
N PRO A 33 28.19 26.26 9.17
CA PRO A 33 27.48 26.28 7.90
C PRO A 33 26.70 27.60 7.75
N SER A 34 26.57 28.09 6.52
CA SER A 34 25.69 29.23 6.21
C SER A 34 24.25 28.81 5.87
N LEU A 35 24.04 27.52 5.67
CA LEU A 35 22.83 26.95 5.09
C LEU A 35 22.62 25.55 5.64
N ILE A 36 21.40 25.23 6.07
CA ILE A 36 21.08 23.90 6.61
C ILE A 36 19.61 23.51 6.33
N GLN A 37 19.30 22.22 6.36
CA GLN A 37 17.93 21.71 6.36
C GLN A 37 17.31 21.83 7.77
N GLN A 38 16.04 22.25 7.85
CA GLN A 38 15.26 22.21 9.08
C GLN A 38 15.24 20.81 9.74
N GLY A 39 15.33 20.79 11.07
CA GLY A 39 15.29 19.56 11.88
C GLY A 39 16.63 18.84 12.01
N THR A 40 17.70 19.38 11.43
CA THR A 40 19.07 18.88 11.62
C THR A 40 19.82 19.72 12.65
N ASP A 41 20.85 19.14 13.28
CA ASP A 41 21.72 19.88 14.22
C ASP A 41 22.78 20.67 13.43
N THR A 42 23.01 21.93 13.82
CA THR A 42 24.10 22.76 13.28
C THR A 42 25.08 23.18 14.37
N VAL A 43 26.35 23.35 13.99
CA VAL A 43 27.46 23.61 14.91
C VAL A 43 28.30 24.77 14.40
N TYR A 44 28.47 25.77 15.27
CA TYR A 44 29.39 26.88 15.10
C TYR A 44 30.56 26.74 16.06
N THR A 45 31.77 26.74 15.52
CA THR A 45 33.01 26.67 16.28
C THR A 45 33.73 28.01 16.21
N CYS A 46 34.05 28.56 17.37
CA CYS A 46 34.81 29.77 17.57
C CYS A 46 36.15 29.41 18.23
N THR A 47 37.26 29.59 17.52
CA THR A 47 38.60 29.37 18.08
C THR A 47 39.26 30.71 18.33
N GLY A 48 39.66 30.93 19.57
CA GLY A 48 40.32 32.13 20.07
C GLY A 48 41.80 31.87 20.38
N GLY A 49 42.32 32.62 21.35
CA GLY A 49 43.72 32.58 21.74
C GLY A 49 44.09 31.53 22.81
N ALA A 50 45.37 31.55 23.19
CA ALA A 50 45.86 30.84 24.37
C ALA A 50 45.46 31.59 25.66
N ALA A 51 44.56 30.98 26.44
CA ALA A 51 43.92 31.46 27.67
C ALA A 51 44.77 32.41 28.59
N PRO A 52 44.14 33.36 29.32
CA PRO A 52 42.73 33.37 29.74
C PRO A 52 41.83 34.29 28.91
N TYR A 53 40.73 33.73 28.39
CA TYR A 53 39.72 34.47 27.64
C TYR A 53 38.30 34.08 28.04
N THR A 54 37.37 35.02 27.83
CA THR A 54 35.93 34.81 27.94
C THR A 54 35.32 34.87 26.54
N PHE A 55 34.59 33.83 26.15
CA PHE A 55 33.77 33.84 24.94
C PHE A 55 32.37 34.42 25.20
N ILE A 56 31.86 35.16 24.21
CA ILE A 56 30.49 35.68 24.16
C ILE A 56 29.91 35.30 22.79
N TRP A 57 28.72 34.71 22.79
CA TRP A 57 27.94 34.49 21.56
C TRP A 57 26.83 35.54 21.47
N GLU A 58 26.73 36.21 20.32
CA GLU A 58 25.81 37.31 20.03
C GLU A 58 24.92 36.94 18.82
N ASP A 59 23.62 37.26 18.87
CA ASP A 59 22.77 37.33 17.68
C ASP A 59 22.67 38.80 17.22
N LEU A 60 23.18 39.05 16.01
CA LEU A 60 23.20 40.37 15.37
C LEU A 60 21.96 40.65 14.51
N SER A 61 21.11 39.64 14.23
CA SER A 61 19.91 39.84 13.39
C SER A 61 18.76 40.51 14.13
N VAL A 62 18.88 40.67 15.45
CA VAL A 62 17.89 41.30 16.33
C VAL A 62 18.38 42.64 16.87
N ILE A 63 17.45 43.58 17.09
CA ILE A 63 17.74 44.92 17.63
C ILE A 63 16.92 45.12 18.91
N PRO A 64 17.55 45.34 20.09
CA PRO A 64 19.00 45.37 20.31
C PRO A 64 19.66 43.98 20.12
N ILE A 65 20.97 43.98 19.86
CA ILE A 65 21.80 42.77 19.79
C ILE A 65 21.61 41.96 21.09
N VAL A 66 21.44 40.64 20.96
CA VAL A 66 21.22 39.74 22.10
C VAL A 66 22.46 38.89 22.34
N ASN A 67 23.01 38.97 23.56
CA ASN A 67 24.01 38.01 24.02
C ASN A 67 23.28 36.70 24.36
N ILE A 68 23.63 35.61 23.68
CA ILE A 68 23.06 34.28 23.89
C ILE A 68 23.78 33.58 25.04
N PHE A 69 25.12 33.51 24.95
CA PHE A 69 26.00 32.88 25.93
C PHE A 69 27.12 33.82 26.35
N ILE A 70 27.50 33.77 27.62
CA ILE A 70 28.69 34.43 28.18
C ILE A 70 29.41 33.41 29.08
N ASN A 71 30.69 33.15 28.82
CA ASN A 71 31.54 32.27 29.63
C ASN A 71 30.90 30.89 29.89
N GLY A 72 30.54 30.19 28.82
CA GLY A 72 29.91 28.87 28.85
C GLY A 72 28.49 28.82 29.41
N LYS A 73 27.80 29.95 29.63
CA LYS A 73 26.47 30.00 30.25
C LYS A 73 25.47 30.81 29.44
N ALA A 74 24.26 30.29 29.29
CA ALA A 74 23.15 31.02 28.69
C ALA A 74 22.81 32.24 29.57
N VAL A 75 22.62 33.40 28.94
CA VAL A 75 22.21 34.64 29.61
C VAL A 75 20.85 35.17 29.13
N THR A 76 20.27 34.51 28.14
CA THR A 76 18.90 34.71 27.67
C THR A 76 17.89 34.06 28.63
N ASN A 77 16.69 34.65 28.73
CA ASN A 77 15.58 34.05 29.48
C ASN A 77 14.64 33.32 28.50
N PRO A 78 14.45 32.00 28.63
CA PRO A 78 13.58 31.20 27.76
C PRO A 78 12.15 31.74 27.58
N SER A 79 11.59 32.39 28.60
CA SER A 79 10.22 32.95 28.53
C SER A 79 10.12 34.25 27.71
N THR A 80 11.24 34.93 27.45
CA THR A 80 11.29 36.15 26.64
C THR A 80 12.00 35.96 25.30
N HIS A 81 12.88 34.96 25.20
CA HIS A 81 13.60 34.61 23.98
C HIS A 81 13.55 33.09 23.74
N PRO A 82 12.37 32.54 23.36
CA PRO A 82 12.19 31.10 23.17
C PRO A 82 13.05 30.51 22.05
N LYS A 83 13.43 31.33 21.05
CA LYS A 83 14.39 30.99 19.98
C LYS A 83 15.64 30.27 20.51
N TYR A 84 16.24 30.76 21.59
CA TYR A 84 17.54 30.24 22.05
C TYR A 84 17.45 28.99 22.95
N VAL A 85 16.29 28.33 23.04
CA VAL A 85 16.08 27.20 23.98
C VAL A 85 16.71 25.90 23.49
N ASN A 86 16.82 25.69 22.18
CA ASN A 86 17.50 24.57 21.54
C ASN A 86 19.00 24.83 21.28
N PHE A 87 19.54 25.95 21.77
CA PHE A 87 20.95 26.31 21.67
C PHE A 87 21.71 25.75 22.88
N GLY A 88 22.87 25.15 22.64
CA GLY A 88 23.83 24.75 23.66
C GLY A 88 25.20 25.37 23.38
N VAL A 89 26.03 25.50 24.41
CA VAL A 89 27.44 25.91 24.27
C VAL A 89 28.34 24.94 25.05
N SER A 90 29.52 24.67 24.49
CA SER A 90 30.59 23.95 25.16
C SER A 90 31.92 24.69 24.94
N GLU A 91 32.76 24.75 25.96
CA GLU A 91 34.04 25.47 25.92
C GLU A 91 35.18 24.52 26.32
N ASN A 92 36.26 24.54 25.54
CA ASN A 92 37.44 23.71 25.74
C ASN A 92 38.69 24.45 25.24
N GLU A 93 39.68 24.64 26.12
CA GLU A 93 41.02 25.20 25.85
C GLU A 93 41.15 26.11 24.60
N GLY A 94 40.65 27.35 24.69
CA GLY A 94 40.73 28.33 23.60
C GLY A 94 39.72 28.16 22.47
N THR A 95 38.74 27.24 22.63
CA THR A 95 37.64 27.02 21.69
C THR A 95 36.29 27.10 22.41
N SER A 96 35.32 27.77 21.80
CA SER A 96 33.91 27.75 22.17
C SER A 96 33.09 27.21 21.00
N THR A 97 32.21 26.26 21.26
CA THR A 97 31.38 25.59 20.26
C THR A 97 29.92 25.74 20.65
N MET A 98 29.16 26.48 19.82
CA MET A 98 27.72 26.63 19.93
C MET A 98 27.03 25.60 19.02
N THR A 99 26.08 24.86 19.55
CA THR A 99 25.26 23.89 18.81
C THR A 99 23.81 24.34 18.84
N ILE A 100 23.15 24.38 17.69
CA ILE A 100 21.70 24.56 17.59
C ILE A 100 21.11 23.19 17.25
N THR A 101 20.29 22.65 18.15
CA THR A 101 19.71 21.30 18.01
C THR A 101 18.36 21.34 17.33
N ASN A 102 18.09 20.41 16.41
CA ASN A 102 16.84 20.34 15.64
C ASN A 102 16.46 21.72 15.06
N THR A 103 17.33 22.29 14.23
CA THR A 103 17.27 23.69 13.76
C THR A 103 15.92 24.04 13.15
N LEU A 104 15.33 25.16 13.57
CA LEU A 104 14.04 25.68 13.12
C LEU A 104 14.20 26.90 12.23
N VAL A 105 13.14 27.30 11.50
CA VAL A 105 13.16 28.50 10.65
C VAL A 105 13.35 29.78 11.48
N GLU A 106 12.86 29.81 12.73
CA GLU A 106 13.11 30.91 13.67
C GLU A 106 14.58 31.00 14.14
N ASP A 107 15.39 29.94 13.95
CA ASP A 107 16.82 29.92 14.28
C ASP A 107 17.68 30.60 13.22
N GLU A 108 17.11 31.06 12.11
CA GLU A 108 17.82 31.95 11.19
C GLU A 108 18.29 33.23 11.90
N GLY A 109 19.45 33.73 11.50
CA GLY A 109 20.05 34.91 12.14
C GLY A 109 21.50 35.11 11.74
N GLN A 110 22.16 36.08 12.38
CA GLN A 110 23.57 36.36 12.14
C GLN A 110 24.34 36.22 13.45
N TYR A 111 24.98 35.07 13.63
CA TYR A 111 25.65 34.70 14.87
C TYR A 111 27.11 35.12 14.87
N LYS A 112 27.53 35.76 15.96
CA LYS A 112 28.90 36.20 16.16
C LYS A 112 29.46 35.65 17.46
N CYS A 113 30.74 35.31 17.44
CA CYS A 113 31.51 35.03 18.64
C CYS A 113 32.47 36.19 18.91
N VAL A 114 32.63 36.58 20.17
CA VAL A 114 33.58 37.61 20.63
C VAL A 114 34.43 37.05 21.76
N GLU A 115 35.71 37.41 21.75
CA GLU A 115 36.69 37.05 22.79
C GLU A 115 37.04 38.29 23.63
N LEU A 116 37.08 38.16 24.96
CA LEU A 116 37.54 39.20 25.88
C LEU A 116 38.72 38.71 26.72
N PRO A 117 39.72 39.57 27.06
CA PRO A 117 39.75 41.02 26.82
C PRO A 117 40.31 41.44 25.45
N VAL A 118 40.89 40.53 24.68
CA VAL A 118 41.46 40.81 23.35
C VAL A 118 40.48 40.36 22.28
N GLY A 119 39.76 41.32 21.70
CA GLY A 119 38.71 41.05 20.71
C GLY A 119 38.31 42.28 19.91
N THR A 120 39.26 43.17 19.60
CA THR A 120 39.04 44.32 18.69
C THR A 120 39.05 43.92 17.21
N GLY A 121 39.15 42.63 16.91
CA GLY A 121 38.94 42.11 15.56
C GLY A 121 37.46 42.16 15.21
N ASN A 122 37.12 42.89 14.15
CA ASN A 122 35.81 42.80 13.52
C ASN A 122 35.68 41.42 12.85
N ILE A 123 35.22 40.42 13.60
CA ILE A 123 34.68 39.19 13.03
C ILE A 123 33.29 39.53 12.51
N ASP A 124 33.09 39.38 11.20
CA ASP A 124 31.76 39.44 10.60
C ASP A 124 30.95 38.23 11.12
N GLY A 125 29.70 38.44 11.52
CA GLY A 125 28.86 37.34 12.02
C GLY A 125 28.51 36.35 10.92
N ALA A 126 28.50 35.06 11.24
CA ALA A 126 28.08 34.00 10.34
C ALA A 126 26.55 33.99 10.21
N GLU A 127 26.05 34.12 8.99
CA GLU A 127 24.63 34.06 8.66
C GLU A 127 24.15 32.60 8.61
N LEU A 128 22.99 32.31 9.20
CA LEU A 128 22.30 31.03 9.09
C LEU A 128 21.01 31.19 8.29
N THR A 129 20.90 30.49 7.18
CA THR A 129 19.64 30.28 6.44
C THR A 129 19.16 28.83 6.63
N VAL A 130 17.85 28.64 6.81
CA VAL A 130 17.24 27.33 7.07
C VAL A 130 16.26 26.99 5.96
N GLU A 131 16.57 25.94 5.21
CA GLU A 131 15.72 25.45 4.13
C GLU A 131 14.75 24.36 4.60
N VAL A 132 13.51 24.41 4.10
CA VAL A 132 12.41 23.51 4.45
C VAL A 132 11.95 22.79 3.18
N LYS A 133 12.04 21.46 3.17
CA LYS A 133 11.59 20.65 2.04
C LYS A 133 10.06 20.62 1.96
N SER A 134 9.50 20.90 0.79
CA SER A 134 8.05 20.78 0.60
C SER A 134 7.51 19.36 0.70
N ILE A 135 6.22 19.28 1.06
CA ILE A 135 5.39 18.10 0.81
C ILE A 135 5.03 18.10 -0.68
N ARG A 136 5.29 16.98 -1.36
CA ARG A 136 5.21 16.87 -2.82
C ARG A 136 4.15 15.90 -3.29
N ASN A 137 3.16 16.41 -4.00
CA ASN A 137 2.09 15.62 -4.61
C ASN A 137 2.16 15.69 -6.13
N LEU A 138 1.84 14.59 -6.79
CA LEU A 138 1.58 14.54 -8.24
C LEU A 138 0.34 13.68 -8.45
N SER A 139 -0.64 14.21 -9.18
CA SER A 139 -1.80 13.46 -9.66
C SER A 139 -2.02 13.74 -11.14
N VAL A 140 -2.54 12.75 -11.85
CA VAL A 140 -2.90 12.85 -13.27
C VAL A 140 -4.26 12.21 -13.45
N LYS A 141 -5.14 12.88 -14.18
CA LYS A 141 -6.43 12.35 -14.63
C LYS A 141 -6.54 12.52 -16.14
N THR A 142 -7.36 11.70 -16.78
CA THR A 142 -7.78 11.93 -18.17
C THR A 142 -9.13 12.64 -18.17
N ILE A 143 -9.26 13.66 -19.01
CA ILE A 143 -10.53 14.32 -19.33
C ILE A 143 -10.77 14.20 -20.84
N THR A 144 -12.02 14.05 -21.26
CA THR A 144 -12.37 14.02 -22.69
C THR A 144 -13.05 15.33 -23.05
N GLU A 145 -12.36 16.19 -23.80
CA GLU A 145 -12.87 17.47 -24.29
C GLU A 145 -13.08 17.39 -25.81
N SER A 146 -14.30 17.68 -26.28
CA SER A 146 -14.62 17.69 -27.72
C SER A 146 -14.23 16.42 -28.49
N ASN A 147 -14.40 15.24 -27.87
CA ASN A 147 -13.96 13.92 -28.35
C ASN A 147 -12.43 13.70 -28.46
N ILE A 148 -11.63 14.53 -27.78
CA ILE A 148 -10.18 14.37 -27.65
C ILE A 148 -9.87 14.10 -26.18
N ASP A 149 -9.08 13.06 -25.92
CA ASP A 149 -8.59 12.78 -24.58
C ASP A 149 -7.38 13.67 -24.25
N VAL A 150 -7.40 14.26 -23.06
CA VAL A 150 -6.42 15.22 -22.56
C VAL A 150 -5.99 14.76 -21.17
N PHE A 151 -4.68 14.81 -20.90
CA PHE A 151 -4.15 14.64 -19.56
C PHE A 151 -4.19 15.97 -18.82
N GLU A 152 -4.84 16.00 -17.65
CA GLU A 152 -4.68 17.08 -16.67
C GLU A 152 -3.80 16.55 -15.54
N ALA A 153 -2.58 17.08 -15.47
CA ALA A 153 -1.58 16.77 -14.46
C ALA A 153 -1.48 17.90 -13.45
N ILE A 154 -1.54 17.59 -12.17
CA ILE A 154 -1.44 18.55 -11.06
C ILE A 154 -0.22 18.16 -10.23
N CYS A 155 0.73 19.09 -10.11
CA CYS A 155 1.84 18.95 -9.18
C CYS A 155 1.79 20.04 -8.10
N GLU A 156 2.04 19.65 -6.86
CA GLU A 156 2.01 20.53 -5.70
C GLU A 156 3.31 20.40 -4.90
N ALA A 157 3.89 21.53 -4.56
CA ALA A 157 5.02 21.70 -3.65
C ALA A 157 4.52 22.58 -2.50
N LEU A 158 4.18 21.97 -1.36
CA LEU A 158 3.50 22.63 -0.25
C LEU A 158 4.44 22.83 0.95
N GLY A 159 4.52 24.07 1.46
CA GLY A 159 5.28 24.39 2.67
C GLY A 159 6.81 24.37 2.52
N GLY A 160 7.34 24.64 1.33
CA GLY A 160 8.78 24.73 1.08
C GLY A 160 9.39 26.08 1.49
N ARG A 161 10.71 26.13 1.69
CA ARG A 161 11.51 27.37 1.87
C ARG A 161 12.91 27.12 1.32
N PRO A 162 13.41 27.86 0.31
CA PRO A 162 12.79 29.03 -0.36
C PRO A 162 11.58 28.67 -1.24
N ASP A 163 11.04 29.65 -1.97
CA ASP A 163 10.00 29.40 -2.98
C ASP A 163 10.53 28.53 -4.13
N GLU A 164 10.12 27.26 -4.14
CA GLU A 164 10.57 26.27 -5.12
C GLU A 164 9.98 26.51 -6.51
N THR A 165 10.71 26.14 -7.55
CA THR A 165 10.27 26.13 -8.95
C THR A 165 9.82 24.73 -9.35
N ILE A 166 8.60 24.65 -9.92
CA ILE A 166 8.06 23.44 -10.53
C ILE A 166 8.34 23.45 -12.03
N THR A 167 8.94 22.39 -12.56
CA THR A 167 9.11 22.14 -14.00
C THR A 167 8.60 20.74 -14.37
N TRP A 168 8.23 20.56 -15.63
CA TRP A 168 7.67 19.31 -16.15
C TRP A 168 8.61 18.71 -17.20
N MET A 169 8.71 17.38 -17.23
CA MET A 169 9.44 16.62 -18.25
C MET A 169 8.64 15.37 -18.60
N LEU A 170 8.77 14.90 -19.85
CA LEU A 170 8.23 13.62 -20.29
C LEU A 170 9.39 12.65 -20.57
N ASP A 171 9.46 11.57 -19.80
CA ASP A 171 10.65 10.72 -19.65
C ASP A 171 11.92 11.57 -19.39
N ASP A 172 12.89 11.56 -20.31
CA ASP A 172 14.09 12.40 -20.30
C ASP A 172 14.05 13.50 -21.38
N GLY A 173 12.88 13.71 -21.99
CA GLY A 173 12.61 14.68 -23.04
C GLY A 173 12.08 16.03 -22.53
N PRO A 174 11.63 16.90 -23.44
CA PRO A 174 11.08 18.21 -23.08
C PRO A 174 9.77 18.11 -22.27
N SER A 175 9.35 19.23 -21.68
CA SER A 175 8.00 19.38 -21.13
C SER A 175 6.95 19.05 -22.19
N PRO A 176 5.94 18.23 -21.89
CA PRO A 176 4.78 18.03 -22.76
C PRO A 176 3.73 19.15 -22.59
N CYS A 177 3.93 20.05 -21.62
CA CYS A 177 3.04 21.16 -21.31
C CYS A 177 3.46 22.37 -22.14
N ASP A 178 2.59 22.83 -23.06
CA ASP A 178 2.78 24.07 -23.83
C ASP A 178 2.63 25.31 -22.92
N ASP A 179 1.63 25.29 -22.04
CA ASP A 179 1.39 26.27 -21.00
C ASP A 179 1.15 25.56 -19.65
N THR A 180 1.48 26.23 -18.54
CA THR A 180 1.16 25.75 -17.19
C THR A 180 0.40 26.80 -16.40
N ASN A 181 -0.70 26.39 -15.76
CA ASN A 181 -1.43 27.25 -14.84
C ASN A 181 -0.80 27.14 -13.45
N VAL A 182 -0.12 28.20 -13.01
CA VAL A 182 0.55 28.25 -11.71
C VAL A 182 -0.28 29.02 -10.70
N THR A 183 -0.52 28.40 -9.55
CA THR A 183 -1.22 28.99 -8.40
C THR A 183 -0.38 28.84 -7.14
N TYR A 184 -0.67 29.68 -6.15
CA TYR A 184 0.05 29.73 -4.87
C TYR A 184 -0.94 29.41 -3.74
N PRO A 185 -1.04 28.13 -3.31
CA PRO A 185 -1.84 27.75 -2.15
C PRO A 185 -1.38 28.48 -0.89
N ALA A 186 -2.24 28.50 0.14
CA ALA A 186 -1.83 29.01 1.44
C ALA A 186 -0.62 28.22 1.99
N ALA A 187 0.28 28.92 2.67
CA ALA A 187 1.45 28.37 3.34
C ALA A 187 1.51 28.89 4.78
N GLY A 188 2.33 28.25 5.62
CA GLY A 188 2.67 28.78 6.94
C GLY A 188 3.50 30.05 6.84
N GLU A 189 3.64 30.78 7.95
CA GLU A 189 4.50 31.96 8.01
C GLU A 189 5.95 31.60 7.64
N GLY A 190 6.56 32.40 6.77
CA GLY A 190 7.92 32.14 6.26
C GLY A 190 8.05 30.92 5.34
N LEU A 191 6.96 30.26 4.95
CA LEU A 191 6.94 29.16 3.99
C LEU A 191 6.26 29.57 2.68
N SER A 192 6.51 28.82 1.62
CA SER A 192 5.91 29.00 0.29
C SER A 192 5.22 27.71 -0.15
N SER A 193 4.11 27.85 -0.87
CA SER A 193 3.41 26.74 -1.50
C SER A 193 3.16 27.10 -2.97
N LYS A 194 3.44 26.16 -3.87
CA LYS A 194 3.25 26.32 -5.32
C LYS A 194 2.52 25.12 -5.88
N ARG A 195 1.58 25.37 -6.79
CA ARG A 195 0.83 24.35 -7.53
C ARG A 195 0.86 24.67 -9.01
N SER A 196 1.35 23.74 -9.81
CA SER A 196 1.36 23.82 -11.27
C SER A 196 0.36 22.81 -11.83
N VAL A 197 -0.47 23.26 -12.77
CA VAL A 197 -1.34 22.39 -13.56
C VAL A 197 -0.83 22.40 -15.00
N CYS A 198 -0.56 21.21 -15.53
CA CYS A 198 -0.12 20.94 -16.88
C CYS A 198 -1.24 20.21 -17.63
N THR A 199 -1.59 20.69 -18.82
CA THR A 199 -2.64 20.11 -19.67
C THR A 199 -2.11 19.88 -21.07
N PHE A 200 -2.21 18.64 -21.57
CA PHE A 200 -1.73 18.27 -22.91
C PHE A 200 -2.51 17.07 -23.46
N GLN A 201 -2.58 16.97 -24.79
CA GLN A 201 -3.34 15.92 -25.47
C GLN A 201 -2.75 14.53 -25.23
N ALA A 202 -3.60 13.53 -24.96
CA ALA A 202 -3.21 12.13 -24.93
C ALA A 202 -3.05 11.61 -26.38
N THR A 203 -1.90 10.99 -26.68
CA THR A 203 -1.59 10.43 -28.00
C THR A 203 -1.04 9.02 -27.84
N SER A 204 -1.09 8.22 -28.90
CA SER A 204 -0.46 6.89 -28.92
C SER A 204 1.07 6.93 -28.73
N GLU A 205 1.69 8.11 -28.80
CA GLU A 205 3.11 8.30 -28.58
C GLU A 205 3.45 8.53 -27.10
N ASN A 206 2.62 9.28 -26.35
CA ASN A 206 2.88 9.64 -24.95
C ASN A 206 2.22 8.69 -23.92
N ILE A 207 1.27 7.85 -24.32
CA ILE A 207 0.73 6.79 -23.46
C ILE A 207 1.85 5.78 -23.12
N GLY A 208 1.96 5.41 -21.84
CA GLY A 208 3.02 4.55 -21.31
C GLY A 208 4.30 5.27 -20.91
N GLN A 209 4.48 6.55 -21.28
CA GLN A 209 5.64 7.36 -20.89
C GLN A 209 5.51 7.88 -19.45
N THR A 210 6.64 8.27 -18.85
CA THR A 210 6.72 8.76 -17.47
C THR A 210 6.65 10.29 -17.44
N LEU A 211 5.54 10.84 -16.95
CA LEU A 211 5.48 12.26 -16.64
C LEU A 211 6.23 12.53 -15.32
N LYS A 212 7.19 13.45 -15.35
CA LYS A 212 7.96 13.91 -14.19
C LYS A 212 7.60 15.34 -13.85
N CYS A 213 7.26 15.60 -12.60
CA CYS A 213 7.27 16.92 -11.99
C CYS A 213 8.57 17.07 -11.19
N VAL A 214 9.44 17.97 -11.64
CA VAL A 214 10.71 18.28 -10.99
C VAL A 214 10.53 19.55 -10.16
N ILE A 215 10.93 19.48 -8.89
CA ILE A 215 10.78 20.54 -7.89
C ILE A 215 12.18 20.93 -7.42
N SER A 216 12.52 22.20 -7.64
CA SER A 216 13.89 22.71 -7.53
C SER A 216 13.95 24.11 -6.90
N GLY A 217 15.14 24.59 -6.55
CA GLY A 217 15.36 25.95 -6.02
C GLY A 217 16.05 25.98 -4.65
N HIS A 218 16.18 24.81 -4.02
CA HIS A 218 16.96 24.61 -2.81
C HIS A 218 18.47 24.61 -3.10
N GLN A 219 19.23 25.33 -2.28
CA GLN A 219 20.69 25.23 -2.28
C GLN A 219 21.16 23.96 -1.55
N VAL A 220 20.40 23.44 -0.59
CA VAL A 220 20.64 22.09 -0.03
C VAL A 220 20.15 21.05 -1.03
N TYR A 221 21.08 20.41 -1.74
CA TYR A 221 20.77 19.61 -2.94
C TYR A 221 19.69 18.53 -2.69
N ASP A 222 19.80 17.79 -1.59
CA ASP A 222 18.90 16.68 -1.23
C ASP A 222 17.46 17.12 -0.91
N LEU A 223 17.21 18.42 -0.77
CA LEU A 223 15.86 18.95 -0.64
C LEU A 223 15.16 19.04 -1.99
N ASN A 224 15.87 19.29 -3.09
CA ASN A 224 15.33 19.21 -4.47
C ASN A 224 14.87 17.77 -4.81
N GLY A 225 14.27 17.57 -5.99
CA GLY A 225 13.94 16.24 -6.50
C GLY A 225 12.63 16.21 -7.28
N GLU A 226 12.07 15.04 -7.51
CA GLU A 226 10.94 14.86 -8.43
C GLU A 226 9.83 13.95 -7.89
N LYS A 227 8.66 14.06 -8.53
CA LYS A 227 7.57 13.08 -8.48
C LYS A 227 7.28 12.61 -9.90
N THR A 228 7.01 11.32 -10.05
CA THR A 228 6.84 10.67 -11.35
C THR A 228 5.56 9.84 -11.39
N THR A 229 4.97 9.70 -12.57
CA THR A 229 3.82 8.82 -12.81
C THR A 229 3.75 8.39 -14.27
N THR A 230 3.24 7.20 -14.54
CA THR A 230 3.08 6.69 -15.91
C THR A 230 1.77 7.18 -16.51
N LEU A 231 1.84 7.82 -17.68
CA LEU A 231 0.68 8.31 -18.41
C LEU A 231 -0.14 7.14 -18.96
N ASN A 232 -1.37 7.01 -18.49
CA ASN A 232 -2.32 6.03 -18.98
C ASN A 232 -3.69 6.68 -19.09
N ILE A 233 -4.42 6.42 -20.17
CA ILE A 233 -5.80 6.88 -20.31
C ILE A 233 -6.66 6.11 -19.30
N GLN A 234 -7.14 6.83 -18.28
CA GLN A 234 -8.01 6.26 -17.26
C GLN A 234 -9.46 6.35 -17.73
N ARG A 235 -10.17 5.22 -17.82
CA ARG A 235 -11.62 5.18 -18.11
C ARG A 235 -12.34 4.19 -17.21
N SER A 236 -13.61 4.46 -16.93
CA SER A 236 -14.56 3.43 -16.52
C SER A 236 -14.73 2.40 -17.65
N PRO A 237 -15.20 1.18 -17.38
CA PRO A 237 -15.51 0.20 -18.41
C PRO A 237 -16.50 0.75 -19.47
N THR A 238 -16.05 0.89 -20.71
CA THR A 238 -16.90 1.21 -21.88
C THR A 238 -16.67 0.23 -23.04
N THR A 239 -15.88 -0.81 -22.80
CA THR A 239 -15.67 -1.93 -23.73
C THR A 239 -16.94 -2.74 -23.89
N ASP A 240 -17.08 -3.38 -25.06
CA ASP A 240 -18.09 -4.39 -25.32
C ASP A 240 -17.88 -5.57 -24.36
N ILE A 241 -18.74 -5.68 -23.34
CA ILE A 241 -18.78 -6.80 -22.39
C ILE A 241 -19.97 -7.70 -22.68
N ARG A 242 -19.74 -9.01 -22.60
CA ARG A 242 -20.70 -10.02 -23.03
C ARG A 242 -20.70 -11.19 -22.05
N VAL A 243 -21.81 -11.90 -21.99
CA VAL A 243 -21.84 -13.17 -21.27
C VAL A 243 -21.28 -14.27 -22.19
N GLY A 244 -20.22 -14.91 -21.74
CA GLY A 244 -19.67 -16.12 -22.33
C GLY A 244 -20.32 -17.37 -21.75
N PHE A 245 -20.41 -18.43 -22.56
CA PHE A 245 -21.00 -19.71 -22.16
C PHE A 245 -20.08 -20.86 -22.58
N GLN A 246 -19.67 -21.67 -21.61
CA GLN A 246 -18.95 -22.92 -21.86
C GLN A 246 -19.61 -24.08 -21.11
N PHE A 247 -20.17 -25.03 -21.84
CA PHE A 247 -20.82 -26.19 -21.26
C PHE A 247 -19.83 -27.33 -20.98
N LEU A 248 -19.79 -27.78 -19.73
CA LEU A 248 -18.92 -28.84 -19.21
C LEU A 248 -19.76 -29.75 -18.30
N GLU A 249 -20.40 -30.78 -18.88
CA GLU A 249 -21.31 -31.69 -18.16
C GLU A 249 -20.76 -32.09 -16.77
N PRO A 250 -21.50 -31.85 -15.66
CA PRO A 250 -22.92 -31.45 -15.56
C PRO A 250 -23.18 -29.94 -15.33
N ASN A 251 -22.20 -29.07 -15.60
CA ASN A 251 -22.24 -27.64 -15.29
C ASN A 251 -22.15 -26.76 -16.55
N LEU A 252 -22.69 -25.55 -16.46
CA LEU A 252 -22.48 -24.46 -17.41
C LEU A 252 -21.56 -23.42 -16.76
N THR A 253 -20.35 -23.26 -17.29
CA THR A 253 -19.51 -22.11 -16.95
C THR A 253 -20.08 -20.87 -17.65
N VAL A 254 -20.44 -19.87 -16.86
CA VAL A 254 -20.90 -18.56 -17.32
C VAL A 254 -19.81 -17.55 -17.01
N SER A 255 -19.30 -16.85 -18.01
CA SER A 255 -18.23 -15.86 -17.87
C SER A 255 -18.69 -14.47 -18.26
N CYS A 256 -18.05 -13.44 -17.70
CA CYS A 256 -18.14 -12.07 -18.15
C CYS A 256 -16.94 -11.77 -19.03
N ASP A 257 -17.14 -11.84 -20.34
CA ASP A 257 -16.09 -11.69 -21.35
C ASP A 257 -15.95 -10.22 -21.76
N ILE A 258 -14.71 -9.76 -21.93
CA ILE A 258 -14.37 -8.41 -22.37
C ILE A 258 -13.73 -8.49 -23.76
N ALA A 259 -14.23 -7.74 -24.73
CA ALA A 259 -13.74 -7.79 -26.12
C ALA A 259 -12.26 -7.38 -26.29
N ASP A 260 -11.75 -6.50 -25.42
CA ASP A 260 -10.33 -6.14 -25.32
C ASP A 260 -9.86 -6.31 -23.86
N PRO A 261 -9.12 -7.37 -23.51
CA PRO A 261 -8.66 -7.60 -22.14
C PRO A 261 -7.62 -6.58 -21.66
N THR A 262 -7.13 -5.69 -22.54
CA THR A 262 -6.23 -4.59 -22.17
C THR A 262 -6.96 -3.29 -21.82
N GLN A 263 -8.30 -3.27 -21.90
CA GLN A 263 -9.15 -2.12 -21.59
C GLN A 263 -10.34 -2.51 -20.69
N PRO A 264 -10.87 -1.57 -19.87
CA PRO A 264 -10.33 -0.24 -19.59
C PRO A 264 -9.04 -0.30 -18.75
N ILE A 265 -8.33 0.83 -18.65
CA ILE A 265 -7.27 1.02 -17.67
C ILE A 265 -7.78 1.92 -16.52
N PRO A 266 -7.51 1.58 -15.25
CA PRO A 266 -6.97 0.30 -14.79
C PRO A 266 -7.95 -0.87 -14.97
N SER A 267 -7.41 -2.08 -15.11
CA SER A 267 -8.16 -3.29 -15.45
C SER A 267 -9.32 -3.56 -14.51
N ILE A 268 -10.35 -4.21 -15.03
CA ILE A 268 -11.50 -4.67 -14.25
C ILE A 268 -11.03 -5.65 -13.17
N MET A 269 -11.49 -5.40 -11.95
CA MET A 269 -11.24 -6.24 -10.77
C MET A 269 -12.54 -6.76 -10.15
N ASN A 270 -13.64 -6.03 -10.33
CA ASN A 270 -14.94 -6.38 -9.78
C ASN A 270 -15.81 -7.01 -10.88
N TYR A 271 -16.16 -8.28 -10.70
CA TYR A 271 -17.13 -9.00 -11.53
C TYR A 271 -18.33 -9.41 -10.70
N TYR A 272 -19.52 -9.28 -11.29
CA TYR A 272 -20.77 -9.78 -10.77
C TYR A 272 -21.52 -10.49 -11.89
N ILE A 273 -22.08 -11.67 -11.64
CA ILE A 273 -22.93 -12.38 -12.60
C ILE A 273 -24.30 -12.61 -11.97
N TYR A 274 -25.34 -12.36 -12.74
CA TYR A 274 -26.73 -12.49 -12.34
C TYR A 274 -27.44 -13.50 -13.24
N SER A 275 -28.30 -14.32 -12.64
CA SER A 275 -29.22 -15.26 -13.31
C SER A 275 -30.65 -14.83 -12.99
N ASP A 276 -31.44 -14.47 -14.01
CA ASP A 276 -32.80 -13.91 -13.89
C ASP A 276 -32.88 -12.73 -12.88
N GLY A 277 -31.82 -11.91 -12.84
CA GLY A 277 -31.67 -10.77 -11.93
C GLY A 277 -31.20 -11.11 -10.50
N THR A 278 -31.00 -12.39 -10.18
CA THR A 278 -30.44 -12.85 -8.90
C THR A 278 -28.92 -12.96 -8.98
N LEU A 279 -28.19 -12.36 -8.03
CA LEU A 279 -26.73 -12.42 -7.98
C LEU A 279 -26.25 -13.85 -7.68
N ILE A 280 -25.47 -14.44 -8.59
CA ILE A 280 -24.90 -15.81 -8.45
C ILE A 280 -23.37 -15.82 -8.31
N HIS A 281 -22.69 -14.74 -8.73
CA HIS A 281 -21.23 -14.61 -8.60
C HIS A 281 -20.85 -13.20 -8.16
N GLN A 282 -19.82 -13.10 -7.33
CA GLN A 282 -19.16 -11.84 -6.98
C GLN A 282 -17.66 -12.10 -6.75
N SER A 283 -16.80 -11.54 -7.60
CA SER A 283 -15.35 -11.52 -7.38
C SER A 283 -14.82 -10.08 -7.34
N PRO A 284 -14.14 -9.66 -6.26
CA PRO A 284 -13.34 -8.45 -6.20
C PRO A 284 -11.85 -8.71 -6.58
N THR A 285 -11.53 -9.93 -7.00
CA THR A 285 -10.16 -10.42 -7.28
C THR A 285 -9.88 -10.63 -8.77
N GLY A 286 -10.86 -10.38 -9.64
CA GLY A 286 -10.73 -10.50 -11.09
C GLY A 286 -11.21 -11.84 -11.68
N ASP A 287 -11.79 -12.73 -10.88
CA ASP A 287 -12.36 -14.00 -11.36
C ASP A 287 -13.66 -13.72 -12.11
N ASN A 288 -13.66 -13.89 -13.44
CA ASN A 288 -14.73 -13.41 -14.30
C ASN A 288 -15.82 -14.45 -14.59
N ASP A 289 -15.74 -15.65 -14.02
CA ASP A 289 -16.62 -16.79 -14.32
C ASP A 289 -17.19 -17.51 -13.09
N VAL A 290 -18.26 -18.28 -13.30
CA VAL A 290 -18.94 -19.11 -12.31
C VAL A 290 -19.49 -20.39 -12.96
N GLU A 291 -19.44 -21.52 -12.24
CA GLU A 291 -20.10 -22.76 -12.67
C GLU A 291 -21.54 -22.81 -12.14
N VAL A 292 -22.50 -22.98 -13.05
CA VAL A 292 -23.94 -23.10 -12.75
C VAL A 292 -24.39 -24.54 -13.06
N PRO A 293 -24.91 -25.30 -12.09
CA PRO A 293 -25.39 -26.68 -12.32
C PRO A 293 -26.58 -26.74 -13.29
N CYS A 294 -26.69 -27.82 -14.08
CA CYS A 294 -27.84 -28.08 -14.97
C CYS A 294 -29.24 -28.11 -14.28
N SER A 295 -29.30 -28.12 -12.94
CA SER A 295 -30.54 -28.01 -12.17
C SER A 295 -30.98 -26.56 -11.91
N GLU A 296 -30.14 -25.57 -12.18
CA GLU A 296 -30.32 -24.17 -11.79
C GLU A 296 -30.54 -23.21 -12.97
N PHE A 297 -30.54 -23.71 -14.20
CA PHE A 297 -30.85 -22.94 -15.40
C PHE A 297 -31.66 -23.74 -16.43
N ASP A 298 -32.37 -23.04 -17.32
CA ASP A 298 -33.01 -23.60 -18.51
C ASP A 298 -32.76 -22.74 -19.76
N LEU A 299 -33.54 -22.94 -20.83
CA LEU A 299 -33.43 -22.21 -22.11
C LEU A 299 -33.97 -20.76 -22.07
N TYR A 300 -34.66 -20.40 -20.98
CA TYR A 300 -35.26 -19.09 -20.75
C TYR A 300 -34.47 -18.28 -19.73
N THR A 301 -33.70 -18.93 -18.85
CA THR A 301 -32.78 -18.29 -17.91
C THR A 301 -31.90 -17.25 -18.60
N GLU A 302 -31.97 -16.03 -18.10
CA GLU A 302 -31.33 -14.86 -18.67
C GLU A 302 -30.16 -14.42 -17.78
N PHE A 303 -28.96 -14.48 -18.35
CA PHE A 303 -27.73 -14.10 -17.69
C PHE A 303 -27.34 -12.67 -18.05
N THR A 304 -26.89 -11.92 -17.05
CA THR A 304 -26.24 -10.61 -17.23
C THR A 304 -24.99 -10.56 -16.37
N CYS A 305 -23.97 -9.83 -16.82
CA CYS A 305 -22.79 -9.58 -16.01
C CYS A 305 -22.49 -8.08 -15.86
N VAL A 306 -21.87 -7.74 -14.73
CA VAL A 306 -21.41 -6.39 -14.42
C VAL A 306 -19.91 -6.46 -14.19
N ALA A 307 -19.17 -5.63 -14.92
CA ALA A 307 -17.72 -5.56 -14.87
C ALA A 307 -17.28 -4.15 -14.44
N GLY A 308 -16.37 -4.05 -13.47
CA GLY A 308 -16.03 -2.78 -12.80
C GLY A 308 -14.56 -2.61 -12.41
N ASN A 309 -14.09 -1.37 -12.51
CA ASN A 309 -12.87 -0.87 -11.88
C ASN A 309 -13.23 0.24 -10.86
N TYR A 310 -12.25 0.89 -10.22
CA TYR A 310 -12.56 1.94 -9.23
C TYR A 310 -13.17 3.22 -9.82
N LEU A 311 -13.18 3.37 -11.15
CA LEU A 311 -13.76 4.50 -11.87
C LEU A 311 -15.24 4.25 -12.25
N GLY A 312 -15.74 3.02 -12.10
CA GLY A 312 -17.13 2.68 -12.34
C GLY A 312 -17.34 1.26 -12.87
N ASN A 313 -18.61 0.93 -13.10
CA ASN A 313 -19.07 -0.36 -13.58
C ASN A 313 -19.80 -0.19 -14.92
N THR A 314 -19.79 -1.23 -15.74
CA THR A 314 -20.69 -1.39 -16.89
C THR A 314 -21.41 -2.74 -16.82
N THR A 315 -22.57 -2.83 -17.47
CA THR A 315 -23.44 -4.02 -17.47
C THR A 315 -23.60 -4.52 -18.90
N SER A 316 -23.54 -5.84 -19.08
CA SER A 316 -23.76 -6.47 -20.39
C SER A 316 -25.22 -6.36 -20.82
N ASP A 317 -25.48 -6.46 -22.13
CA ASP A 317 -26.80 -6.86 -22.58
C ASP A 317 -27.15 -8.25 -22.01
N PRO A 318 -28.44 -8.56 -21.78
CA PRO A 318 -28.85 -9.89 -21.33
C PRO A 318 -28.66 -10.95 -22.41
N ALA A 319 -28.18 -12.12 -22.01
CA ALA A 319 -27.89 -13.24 -22.88
C ALA A 319 -28.48 -14.55 -22.36
N ARG A 320 -28.78 -15.48 -23.25
CA ARG A 320 -29.36 -16.79 -22.91
C ARG A 320 -28.50 -17.90 -23.50
N TYR A 321 -28.41 -19.02 -22.79
CA TYR A 321 -27.69 -20.19 -23.27
C TYR A 321 -28.51 -20.91 -24.36
N ASP A 322 -27.96 -20.98 -25.58
CA ASP A 322 -28.56 -21.71 -26.70
C ASP A 322 -27.74 -22.98 -27.04
N PRO A 323 -28.24 -24.18 -26.69
CA PRO A 323 -27.57 -25.45 -26.97
C PRO A 323 -27.80 -25.96 -28.40
N THR A 324 -28.34 -25.18 -29.34
CA THR A 324 -28.58 -25.65 -30.73
C THR A 324 -27.33 -26.17 -31.47
N ASN A 325 -26.13 -25.98 -30.92
CA ASN A 325 -24.88 -26.55 -31.44
C ASN A 325 -24.36 -27.81 -30.70
N ARG A 326 -24.81 -28.15 -29.47
CA ARG A 326 -24.46 -29.41 -28.75
C ARG A 326 -25.55 -29.88 -27.78
N THR A 327 -25.71 -31.20 -27.71
CA THR A 327 -26.58 -32.03 -26.84
C THR A 327 -27.45 -31.30 -25.80
N LEU A 328 -28.78 -31.46 -25.95
CA LEU A 328 -29.78 -31.04 -24.97
C LEU A 328 -29.44 -31.53 -23.55
N CYS A 329 -29.56 -30.63 -22.57
CA CYS A 329 -29.66 -31.00 -21.16
C CYS A 329 -30.97 -31.75 -20.91
N THR A 330 -30.96 -33.08 -21.03
CA THR A 330 -32.09 -33.91 -20.59
C THR A 330 -31.98 -34.15 -19.09
N CYS A 331 -32.44 -33.20 -18.28
CA CYS A 331 -32.71 -33.41 -16.87
C CYS A 331 -33.87 -34.42 -16.74
N VAL A 332 -33.55 -35.71 -16.69
CA VAL A 332 -34.53 -36.78 -16.51
C VAL A 332 -35.07 -36.69 -15.07
N PRO A 333 -36.37 -36.46 -14.85
CA PRO A 333 -36.93 -36.46 -13.51
C PRO A 333 -36.90 -37.89 -12.94
N THR A 334 -35.94 -38.16 -12.05
CA THR A 334 -35.88 -39.41 -11.28
C THR A 334 -36.98 -39.43 -10.22
N GLY A 335 -38.22 -39.77 -10.63
CA GLY A 335 -39.39 -39.63 -9.76
C GLY A 335 -40.64 -40.45 -10.09
N LEU A 336 -40.62 -41.36 -11.06
CA LEU A 336 -41.77 -42.24 -11.34
C LEU A 336 -41.37 -43.71 -11.53
N SER A 337 -40.97 -44.35 -10.43
CA SER A 337 -40.69 -45.79 -10.42
C SER A 337 -41.98 -46.60 -10.48
N SER A 338 -42.33 -47.04 -11.70
CA SER A 338 -43.34 -48.08 -11.93
C SER A 338 -42.85 -49.41 -11.37
N GLY A 339 -43.16 -49.66 -10.09
CA GLY A 339 -42.74 -50.86 -9.35
C GLY A 339 -43.38 -52.16 -9.84
N ALA A 340 -42.91 -52.70 -10.96
CA ALA A 340 -43.45 -53.92 -11.57
C ALA A 340 -42.45 -54.77 -12.38
N SER A 341 -41.21 -55.02 -11.90
CA SER A 341 -40.35 -56.10 -12.45
C SER A 341 -39.06 -56.44 -11.66
N ALA A 342 -39.10 -56.55 -10.32
CA ALA A 342 -37.94 -56.98 -9.51
C ALA A 342 -38.08 -58.36 -8.83
N ALA A 343 -39.07 -59.18 -9.22
CA ALA A 343 -39.38 -60.45 -8.56
C ALA A 343 -38.73 -61.71 -9.19
N ILE A 344 -38.18 -61.62 -10.40
CA ILE A 344 -37.78 -62.81 -11.18
C ILE A 344 -36.31 -63.21 -10.95
N ALA A 345 -35.43 -62.27 -10.60
CA ALA A 345 -34.01 -62.56 -10.35
C ALA A 345 -33.73 -63.30 -9.02
N VAL A 346 -34.64 -63.20 -8.04
CA VAL A 346 -34.44 -63.77 -6.68
C VAL A 346 -34.87 -65.24 -6.58
N LEU A 347 -35.82 -65.70 -7.41
CA LEU A 347 -36.24 -67.11 -7.41
C LEU A 347 -35.17 -68.05 -8.01
N ALA A 348 -34.40 -67.58 -8.99
CA ALA A 348 -33.39 -68.40 -9.66
C ALA A 348 -32.20 -68.75 -8.74
N THR A 349 -31.76 -67.82 -7.90
CA THR A 349 -30.63 -68.02 -6.97
C THR A 349 -30.99 -68.95 -5.80
N LEU A 350 -32.23 -68.88 -5.30
CA LEU A 350 -32.73 -69.75 -4.23
C LEU A 350 -32.84 -71.23 -4.67
N LEU A 351 -33.20 -71.50 -5.92
CA LEU A 351 -33.26 -72.87 -6.45
C LEU A 351 -31.86 -73.52 -6.54
N VAL A 352 -30.83 -72.77 -6.92
CA VAL A 352 -29.44 -73.28 -6.98
C VAL A 352 -28.91 -73.60 -5.58
N ALA A 353 -29.19 -72.75 -4.58
CA ALA A 353 -28.80 -73.00 -3.20
C ALA A 353 -29.44 -74.29 -2.61
N SER A 354 -30.72 -74.53 -2.92
CA SER A 354 -31.44 -75.75 -2.51
C SER A 354 -30.78 -77.04 -3.04
N VAL A 355 -30.34 -77.04 -4.31
CA VAL A 355 -29.65 -78.19 -4.91
C VAL A 355 -28.30 -78.45 -4.25
N ILE A 356 -27.52 -77.41 -3.96
CA ILE A 356 -26.21 -77.52 -3.29
C ILE A 356 -26.35 -78.10 -1.88
N ILE A 357 -27.35 -77.68 -1.11
CA ILE A 357 -27.60 -78.20 0.25
C ILE A 357 -27.92 -79.70 0.23
N ASN A 358 -28.75 -80.16 -0.72
CA ASN A 358 -29.07 -81.58 -0.87
C ASN A 358 -27.84 -82.43 -1.23
N ILE A 359 -26.94 -81.91 -2.09
CA ILE A 359 -25.67 -82.58 -2.43
C ILE A 359 -24.76 -82.70 -1.20
N ILE A 360 -24.66 -81.65 -0.38
CA ILE A 360 -23.85 -81.67 0.85
C ILE A 360 -24.41 -82.69 1.87
N GLN A 361 -25.73 -82.76 2.04
CA GLN A 361 -26.36 -83.76 2.93
C GLN A 361 -26.08 -85.20 2.46
N PHE A 362 -26.11 -85.45 1.14
CA PHE A 362 -25.76 -86.76 0.56
C PHE A 362 -24.28 -87.14 0.77
N ILE A 363 -23.37 -86.17 0.73
CA ILE A 363 -21.93 -86.38 0.97
C ILE A 363 -21.65 -86.65 2.46
N MET A 364 -22.31 -85.92 3.37
CA MET A 364 -22.19 -86.13 4.82
C MET A 364 -22.67 -87.52 5.25
N LEU A 365 -23.73 -88.04 4.62
CA LEU A 365 -24.24 -89.41 4.86
C LEU A 365 -23.26 -90.53 4.47
N ARG A 366 -22.21 -90.25 3.67
CA ARG A 366 -21.22 -91.27 3.27
C ARG A 366 -19.93 -91.31 4.10
N ARG A 367 -19.69 -90.36 5.01
CA ARG A 367 -18.40 -90.24 5.73
C ARG A 367 -18.40 -90.70 7.19
N GLN A 368 -19.49 -91.29 7.69
CA GLN A 368 -19.59 -91.72 9.09
C GLN A 368 -19.05 -93.14 9.41
N LYS A 369 -18.06 -93.61 8.64
CA LYS A 369 -17.34 -94.88 8.92
C LYS A 369 -15.83 -94.71 8.94
N THR A 370 -15.32 -94.04 9.99
CA THR A 370 -14.08 -94.34 10.76
C THR A 370 -13.73 -93.17 11.70
N ARG A 371 -13.55 -93.45 13.00
CA ARG A 371 -12.87 -92.64 14.02
C ARG A 371 -12.06 -93.63 14.89
N PRO A 372 -10.78 -93.36 15.23
CA PRO A 372 -10.38 -92.75 16.53
C PRO A 372 -9.15 -91.80 16.37
N GLU A 373 -8.54 -91.09 17.34
CA GLU A 373 -8.90 -90.59 18.69
C GLU A 373 -7.97 -89.39 19.07
N LEU A 374 -8.27 -88.72 20.20
CA LEU A 374 -7.52 -87.59 20.82
C LEU A 374 -6.72 -88.07 22.07
N PRO A 375 -5.78 -87.27 22.64
CA PRO A 375 -6.08 -86.25 23.68
C PRO A 375 -5.41 -84.87 23.40
N VAL A 376 -5.87 -83.68 23.82
CA VAL A 376 -6.63 -83.15 24.99
C VAL A 376 -5.76 -82.68 26.17
N ASN A 377 -5.67 -81.35 26.35
CA ASN A 377 -6.11 -80.57 27.52
C ASN A 377 -5.97 -79.06 27.15
N ASP A 378 -7.03 -78.24 27.13
CA ASP A 378 -7.76 -77.61 28.27
C ASP A 378 -6.97 -76.44 28.90
N SER A 379 -7.53 -75.27 29.23
CA SER A 379 -8.94 -74.86 29.44
C SER A 379 -9.12 -73.37 29.07
N MET A 380 -10.17 -72.93 28.36
CA MET A 380 -11.56 -72.63 28.78
C MET A 380 -11.84 -71.16 29.20
N THR A 381 -12.04 -70.30 28.18
CA THR A 381 -13.07 -69.21 28.07
C THR A 381 -13.13 -68.13 29.20
N TRP A 382 -14.13 -67.24 29.43
CA TRP A 382 -15.44 -66.94 28.80
C TRP A 382 -15.92 -65.46 29.00
N MET A 383 -16.42 -64.86 27.89
CA MET A 383 -17.55 -63.90 27.73
C MET A 383 -17.93 -62.83 28.78
N LYS A 384 -18.08 -61.59 28.30
CA LYS A 384 -19.36 -60.89 27.98
C LYS A 384 -19.04 -59.55 27.27
N ASP A 385 -19.57 -59.10 26.14
CA ASP A 385 -20.80 -59.22 25.34
C ASP A 385 -21.67 -57.95 25.32
N CYS A 386 -22.22 -57.67 24.12
CA CYS A 386 -23.13 -56.60 23.64
C CYS A 386 -22.46 -55.33 23.04
N MET A 387 -22.37 -55.13 21.71
CA MET A 387 -23.41 -54.97 20.65
C MET A 387 -24.22 -53.66 20.75
N ARG A 388 -24.56 -52.92 19.66
CA ARG A 388 -24.17 -52.92 18.22
C ARG A 388 -24.80 -51.68 17.55
N LEU A 389 -24.17 -51.11 16.50
CA LEU A 389 -24.78 -50.39 15.34
C LEU A 389 -25.57 -49.07 15.62
N HIS A 390 -25.83 -48.14 14.69
CA HIS A 390 -25.15 -47.60 13.47
C HIS A 390 -25.99 -46.40 12.93
N TRP A 391 -25.50 -45.68 11.91
CA TRP A 391 -26.18 -44.63 11.08
C TRP A 391 -26.25 -43.16 11.53
N THR A 392 -26.16 -42.31 10.50
CA THR A 392 -26.26 -40.84 10.40
C THR A 392 -27.51 -40.43 9.61
N CYS A 393 -28.04 -39.23 9.83
CA CYS A 393 -28.61 -38.34 8.80
C CYS A 393 -28.93 -36.94 9.36
N ASP A 394 -28.45 -35.91 8.65
CA ASP A 394 -29.01 -34.60 8.28
C ASP A 394 -30.11 -33.90 9.13
N ILE A 395 -29.98 -32.57 9.27
CA ILE A 395 -30.90 -31.55 8.69
C ILE A 395 -30.41 -30.11 9.03
N GLU A 396 -30.54 -29.21 8.05
CA GLU A 396 -30.25 -27.76 8.08
C GLU A 396 -31.36 -26.94 8.80
N PRO A 397 -31.20 -25.63 9.12
CA PRO A 397 -31.67 -24.62 8.15
C PRO A 397 -31.00 -23.21 8.20
N CYS A 398 -31.21 -22.43 7.15
CA CYS A 398 -30.96 -20.98 7.07
C CYS A 398 -31.95 -20.14 7.92
N SER A 399 -31.51 -18.96 8.42
CA SER A 399 -32.21 -17.66 8.23
C SER A 399 -31.51 -16.46 8.91
N ASP A 400 -31.14 -15.47 8.11
CA ASP A 400 -31.36 -14.02 8.25
C ASP A 400 -31.13 -13.16 9.53
N MET A 401 -30.80 -11.90 9.21
CA MET A 401 -31.16 -10.62 9.86
C MET A 401 -30.27 -9.96 10.95
N GLN A 402 -29.50 -8.99 10.44
CA GLN A 402 -29.51 -7.56 10.82
C GLN A 402 -28.85 -7.01 12.11
N ARG A 403 -28.10 -5.92 11.85
CA ARG A 403 -27.89 -4.68 12.66
C ARG A 403 -26.96 -4.74 13.88
N SER A 404 -25.77 -4.19 13.64
CA SER A 404 -25.20 -3.01 14.32
C SER A 404 -25.71 -2.66 15.74
N TYR A 405 -24.80 -2.53 16.70
CA TYR A 405 -24.70 -1.33 17.55
C TYR A 405 -23.29 -1.15 18.13
N ASN A 406 -22.87 0.11 18.29
CA ASN A 406 -21.63 0.48 18.97
C ASN A 406 -21.64 0.05 20.44
N ALA A 407 -20.51 -0.41 20.97
CA ALA A 407 -20.27 -0.50 22.41
C ALA A 407 -18.89 0.08 22.76
N SER A 408 -18.91 1.23 23.40
CA SER A 408 -17.77 1.95 23.96
C SER A 408 -17.00 1.13 24.99
N ILE A 409 -15.67 1.14 24.93
CA ILE A 409 -14.82 0.71 26.04
C ILE A 409 -14.90 1.76 27.16
N SER A 410 -15.36 1.35 28.34
CA SER A 410 -15.29 2.14 29.57
C SER A 410 -14.58 1.31 30.64
N TYR A 411 -13.50 1.86 31.20
CA TYR A 411 -12.81 1.29 32.34
C TYR A 411 -13.35 1.92 33.63
N THR A 412 -13.96 1.12 34.50
CA THR A 412 -14.37 1.54 35.84
C THR A 412 -13.19 1.49 36.80
N LEU A 413 -13.00 2.58 37.53
CA LEU A 413 -12.15 2.64 38.72
C LEU A 413 -12.62 1.64 39.77
N ASN A 414 -11.68 0.96 40.42
CA ASN A 414 -11.93 0.24 41.67
C ASN A 414 -11.24 1.02 42.80
N ASP A 415 -12.04 1.57 43.72
CA ASP A 415 -11.57 2.25 44.93
C ASP A 415 -11.07 1.22 45.96
N GLY A 416 -10.08 1.61 46.76
CA GLY A 416 -9.31 0.68 47.59
C GLY A 416 -8.32 1.39 48.53
N ARG A 417 -8.83 2.18 49.47
CA ARG A 417 -8.07 2.77 50.58
C ARG A 417 -7.12 1.76 51.25
N ILE A 418 -5.86 2.16 51.45
CA ILE A 418 -5.31 2.60 52.76
C ILE A 418 -4.47 3.86 52.52
#